data_AF-A0AAV1A4Y4-F1
#
_entry.id   AF-A0AAV1A4Y4-F1
#
_cell.length_a   1.000
_cell.length_b   1.000
_cell.length_c   1.000
_cell.angle_alpha   90.00
_cell.angle_beta   90.00
_cell.angle_gamma   90.00
#
_symmetry.space_group_name_H-M   'P 1'
#
loop_
_entity.id
_entity.type
_entity.pdbx_description
1 polymer ?
#
loop_
_entity_poly.entity_id
_entity_poly.type
_entity_poly.pdbx_seq_one_letter_code
_entity_poly.pdbx_strand_id
1 'polypeptide(L)'
;MYGNDHIPVHHVTGSGPNPRPKPIKRHHSTKYYLQRVQDSLTTRVSKMVCTIFLSLLAIIGLITFIVWLSLRPHRPRFFLRDFTVAGLQAQSGVQTAQLAFKVDARNSNLNIGVYYESMAGTVYYRNNVIGSTPIPFPSYQGPKNTTKVIAVFAGPTLTVSSQGWTEIQNDRADGSVMFSLELTSVIKFKISSWESQRHKMHANCDVGIAANGSLLHIYKDKRCIVSFA
;
A
#
# COMPACT_ATOMS: atom_id res chain seq x y z
N MET A 1 -35.45 27.84 -16.23
CA MET A 1 -36.84 27.45 -16.59
C MET A 1 -37.70 28.70 -16.45
N TYR A 2 -38.09 29.27 -17.58
CA TYR A 2 -38.90 30.49 -17.69
C TYR A 2 -40.36 30.11 -17.40
N GLY A 3 -40.96 30.65 -16.34
CA GLY A 3 -42.38 30.46 -16.05
C GLY A 3 -43.21 31.44 -16.87
N ASN A 4 -43.76 30.98 -17.99
CA ASN A 4 -44.79 31.70 -18.74
C ASN A 4 -46.13 31.56 -18.00
N ASP A 5 -46.43 32.49 -17.10
CA ASP A 5 -47.78 32.63 -16.56
C ASP A 5 -48.65 33.36 -17.59
N HIS A 6 -49.10 32.63 -18.62
CA HIS A 6 -50.20 33.08 -19.47
C HIS A 6 -51.51 33.00 -18.66
N ILE A 7 -51.94 34.16 -18.16
CA ILE A 7 -53.27 34.31 -17.57
C ILE A 7 -54.30 34.23 -18.71
N PRO A 8 -55.34 33.38 -18.63
CA PRO A 8 -56.38 33.35 -19.65
C PRO A 8 -57.18 34.65 -19.58
N VAL A 9 -57.15 35.44 -20.66
CA VAL A 9 -58.01 36.61 -20.83
C VAL A 9 -59.34 36.10 -21.37
N HIS A 10 -60.35 35.98 -20.49
CA HIS A 10 -61.72 35.75 -20.94
C HIS A 10 -62.27 37.04 -21.58
N HIS A 11 -62.37 37.05 -22.91
CA HIS A 11 -63.14 38.06 -23.62
C HIS A 11 -64.63 37.69 -23.56
N VAL A 12 -65.42 38.49 -22.85
CA VAL A 12 -66.88 38.44 -22.88
C VAL A 12 -67.36 39.29 -24.07
N THR A 13 -67.76 38.67 -25.17
CA THR A 13 -68.47 39.33 -26.28
C THR A 13 -69.96 39.43 -25.94
N GLY A 14 -70.33 40.49 -25.23
CA GLY A 14 -71.73 40.87 -25.00
C GLY A 14 -72.05 42.18 -25.72
N SER A 15 -72.95 42.11 -26.71
CA SER A 15 -73.51 43.26 -27.42
C SER A 15 -74.45 44.05 -26.49
N GLY A 16 -73.97 45.16 -25.95
CA GLY A 16 -74.74 46.11 -25.13
C GLY A 16 -73.98 47.43 -25.00
N PRO A 17 -74.66 48.59 -24.86
CA PRO A 17 -74.03 49.88 -25.07
C PRO A 17 -73.04 50.20 -23.93
N ASN A 18 -71.77 50.33 -24.32
CA ASN A 18 -70.71 51.05 -23.62
C ASN A 18 -70.23 50.49 -22.27
N PRO A 19 -69.21 49.59 -22.25
CA PRO A 19 -68.55 49.23 -21.00
C PRO A 19 -67.46 50.26 -20.70
N ARG A 20 -67.72 51.18 -19.77
CA ARG A 20 -66.62 51.90 -19.11
C ARG A 20 -65.77 50.86 -18.38
N PRO A 21 -64.45 50.73 -18.64
CA PRO A 21 -63.62 49.80 -17.89
C PRO A 21 -63.59 50.25 -16.43
N LYS A 22 -64.30 49.52 -15.56
CA LYS A 22 -64.17 49.72 -14.11
C LYS A 22 -62.74 49.32 -13.74
N PRO A 23 -61.96 50.17 -13.06
CA PRO A 23 -60.64 49.78 -12.59
C PRO A 23 -60.82 48.61 -11.62
N ILE A 24 -60.31 47.44 -11.99
CA ILE A 24 -60.25 46.28 -11.09
C ILE A 24 -59.27 46.67 -9.98
N LYS A 25 -59.79 47.17 -8.85
CA LYS A 25 -59.00 47.36 -7.64
C LYS A 25 -58.65 45.99 -7.10
N ARG A 26 -57.51 45.45 -7.55
CA ARG A 26 -56.90 44.27 -6.92
C ARG A 26 -56.47 44.68 -5.52
N HIS A 27 -57.29 44.32 -4.53
CA HIS A 27 -56.88 44.31 -3.13
C HIS A 27 -55.82 43.23 -2.95
N HIS A 28 -54.56 43.57 -3.24
CA HIS A 28 -53.46 42.76 -2.76
C HIS A 28 -53.35 42.97 -1.25
N SER A 29 -53.80 41.96 -0.51
CA SER A 29 -53.61 41.90 0.94
C SER A 29 -52.11 41.93 1.25
N THR A 30 -51.67 42.84 2.10
CA THR A 30 -50.29 42.94 2.61
C THR A 30 -49.75 41.60 3.11
N LYS A 31 -50.63 40.72 3.61
CA LYS A 31 -50.29 39.35 3.99
C LYS A 31 -49.70 38.52 2.85
N TYR A 32 -50.20 38.67 1.62
CA TYR A 32 -49.68 37.96 0.44
C TYR A 32 -48.25 38.39 0.09
N TYR A 33 -47.97 39.70 0.14
CA TYR A 33 -46.61 40.20 -0.13
C TYR A 33 -45.62 39.78 0.96
N LEU A 34 -46.03 39.81 2.23
CA LEU A 34 -45.18 39.35 3.33
C LEU A 34 -44.86 37.85 3.22
N GLN A 35 -45.86 37.03 2.89
CA GLN A 35 -45.67 35.59 2.74
C GLN A 35 -44.78 35.25 1.54
N ARG A 36 -44.95 35.93 0.39
CA ARG A 36 -44.08 35.74 -0.79
C ARG A 36 -42.63 36.18 -0.55
N VAL A 37 -42.42 37.23 0.24
CA VAL A 37 -41.07 37.69 0.63
C VAL A 37 -40.44 36.69 1.60
N GLN A 38 -41.19 36.19 2.58
CA GLN A 38 -40.72 35.15 3.50
C GLN A 38 -40.35 33.86 2.77
N ASP A 39 -41.19 33.35 1.87
CA ASP A 39 -40.91 32.13 1.10
C ASP A 39 -39.69 32.28 0.17
N SER A 40 -39.53 33.47 -0.43
CA SER A 40 -38.34 33.80 -1.24
C SER A 40 -37.07 33.89 -0.38
N LEU A 41 -37.17 34.47 0.83
CA LEU A 41 -36.04 34.58 1.77
C LEU A 41 -35.66 33.21 2.35
N THR A 42 -36.62 32.41 2.81
CA THR A 42 -36.38 31.07 3.36
C THR A 42 -35.79 30.13 2.32
N THR A 43 -36.24 30.19 1.07
CA THR A 43 -35.67 29.38 -0.01
C THR A 43 -34.22 29.79 -0.32
N ARG A 44 -33.91 31.10 -0.31
CA ARG A 44 -32.53 31.60 -0.53
C ARG A 44 -31.62 31.25 0.64
N VAL A 45 -32.07 31.46 1.87
CA VAL A 45 -31.33 31.11 3.08
C VAL A 45 -31.11 29.60 3.18
N SER A 46 -32.14 28.79 2.90
CA SER A 46 -32.03 27.33 2.88
C SER A 46 -31.02 26.85 1.84
N LYS A 47 -31.03 27.41 0.62
CA LYS A 47 -30.03 27.10 -0.41
C LYS A 47 -28.62 27.49 0.04
N MET A 48 -28.43 28.68 0.62
CA MET A 48 -27.14 29.12 1.15
C MET A 48 -26.62 28.18 2.25
N VAL A 49 -27.45 27.88 3.24
CA VAL A 49 -27.10 26.96 4.34
C VAL A 49 -26.79 25.56 3.81
N CYS A 50 -27.60 25.04 2.90
CA CYS A 50 -27.38 23.73 2.28
C CYS A 50 -26.07 23.70 1.48
N THR A 51 -25.78 24.73 0.69
CA THR A 51 -24.51 24.82 -0.06
C THR A 51 -23.30 24.89 0.86
N ILE A 52 -23.37 25.67 1.95
CA ILE A 52 -22.29 25.76 2.93
C ILE A 52 -22.10 24.39 3.60
N PHE A 53 -23.17 23.76 4.06
CA PHE A 53 -23.10 22.45 4.70
C PHE A 53 -22.52 21.37 3.77
N LEU A 54 -23.00 21.28 2.53
CA LEU A 54 -22.48 20.33 1.54
C LEU A 54 -21.02 20.62 1.18
N SER A 55 -20.61 21.89 1.08
CA SER A 55 -19.21 22.24 0.84
C SER A 55 -18.31 21.82 2.00
N LEU A 56 -18.76 21.98 3.25
CA LEU A 56 -18.01 21.54 4.44
C LEU A 56 -17.87 20.02 4.45
N LEU A 57 -18.95 19.28 4.17
CA LEU A 57 -18.89 17.83 4.05
C LEU A 57 -17.94 17.38 2.93
N ALA A 58 -17.96 18.06 1.78
CA ALA A 58 -17.06 17.75 0.67
C ALA A 58 -15.58 17.99 1.05
N ILE A 59 -15.29 19.09 1.76
CA ILE A 59 -13.94 19.41 2.25
C ILE A 59 -13.47 18.36 3.26
N ILE A 60 -14.32 18.00 4.25
CA ILE A 60 -14.00 16.96 5.24
C ILE A 60 -13.75 15.63 4.54
N GLY A 61 -14.61 15.24 3.59
CA GLY A 61 -14.45 14.03 2.80
C GLY A 61 -13.13 14.00 2.03
N LEU A 62 -12.77 15.11 1.38
CA LEU A 62 -11.50 15.25 0.67
C LEU A 62 -10.29 15.13 1.59
N ILE A 63 -10.30 15.80 2.75
CA ILE A 63 -9.21 15.72 3.74
C ILE A 63 -9.07 14.28 4.22
N THR A 64 -10.18 13.64 4.59
CA THR A 64 -10.18 12.25 5.07
C THR A 64 -9.63 11.30 4.01
N PHE A 65 -10.02 11.50 2.75
CA PHE A 65 -9.53 10.71 1.62
C PHE A 65 -8.01 10.88 1.39
N ILE A 66 -7.52 12.13 1.44
CA ILE A 66 -6.08 12.42 1.31
C ILE A 66 -5.28 11.79 2.45
N VAL A 67 -5.74 11.94 3.69
CA VAL A 67 -5.09 11.35 4.87
C VAL A 67 -5.07 9.83 4.75
N TRP A 68 -6.19 9.22 4.37
CA TRP A 68 -6.27 7.76 4.17
C TRP A 68 -5.27 7.26 3.11
N LEU A 69 -5.14 7.96 1.98
CA LEU A 69 -4.14 7.62 0.96
C LEU A 69 -2.70 7.80 1.48
N SER A 70 -2.43 8.86 2.24
CA SER A 70 -1.08 9.15 2.75
C SER A 70 -0.64 8.22 3.87
N LEU A 71 -1.57 7.70 4.67
CA LEU A 71 -1.27 6.82 5.82
C LEU A 71 -1.22 5.33 5.42
N ARG A 72 -1.52 4.98 4.18
CA ARG A 72 -1.46 3.60 3.69
C ARG A 72 -0.01 3.08 3.71
N PRO A 73 0.34 2.09 4.56
CA PRO A 73 1.70 1.59 4.63
C PRO A 73 2.08 0.85 3.35
N HIS A 74 3.22 1.20 2.79
CA HIS A 74 3.89 0.43 1.76
C HIS A 74 4.76 -0.66 2.39
N ARG A 75 4.75 -1.82 1.76
CA ARG A 75 5.59 -2.96 2.15
C ARG A 75 7.07 -2.59 2.00
N PRO A 76 7.95 -2.99 2.94
CA PRO A 76 9.40 -2.92 2.74
C PRO A 76 9.81 -3.65 1.45
N ARG A 77 10.88 -3.18 0.81
CA ARG A 77 11.42 -3.81 -0.40
C ARG A 77 12.75 -4.44 -0.07
N PHE A 78 12.97 -5.68 -0.53
CA PHE A 78 14.22 -6.40 -0.33
C PHE A 78 14.92 -6.59 -1.68
N PHE A 79 16.23 -6.42 -1.68
CA PHE A 79 17.07 -6.57 -2.87
C PHE A 79 18.26 -7.48 -2.56
N LEU A 80 18.41 -8.56 -3.31
CA LEU A 80 19.54 -9.45 -3.16
C LEU A 80 20.81 -8.75 -3.68
N ARG A 81 21.79 -8.52 -2.82
CA ARG A 81 23.04 -7.85 -3.21
C ARG A 81 24.18 -8.83 -3.43
N ASP A 82 24.23 -9.85 -2.59
CA ASP A 82 25.31 -10.82 -2.62
C ASP A 82 24.82 -12.15 -2.05
N PHE A 83 25.35 -13.23 -2.58
CA PHE A 83 25.16 -14.57 -2.06
C PHE A 83 26.34 -15.43 -2.50
N THR A 84 26.96 -16.10 -1.54
CA THR A 84 28.12 -16.93 -1.80
C THR A 84 28.00 -18.26 -1.09
N VAL A 85 28.51 -19.30 -1.75
CA VAL A 85 28.63 -20.64 -1.18
C VAL A 85 30.11 -21.01 -1.24
N ALA A 86 30.83 -20.68 -0.16
CA ALA A 86 32.21 -21.10 0.02
C ALA A 86 32.26 -22.61 0.28
N GLY A 87 33.32 -23.27 -0.17
CA GLY A 87 33.48 -24.73 -0.04
C GLY A 87 32.65 -25.54 -1.03
N LEU A 88 31.82 -24.92 -1.88
CA LEU A 88 31.07 -25.61 -2.95
C LEU A 88 32.00 -26.38 -3.90
N GLN A 89 33.23 -25.90 -4.10
CA GLN A 89 34.21 -26.56 -4.95
C GLN A 89 34.93 -27.73 -4.30
N ALA A 90 34.94 -27.79 -2.98
CA ALA A 90 35.77 -28.72 -2.24
C ALA A 90 35.13 -30.11 -2.21
N GLN A 91 35.95 -31.16 -2.38
CA GLN A 91 35.50 -32.55 -2.21
C GLN A 91 35.25 -32.92 -0.74
N SER A 92 35.64 -32.06 0.22
CA SER A 92 35.49 -32.27 1.67
C SER A 92 34.04 -32.23 2.18
N GLY A 93 33.06 -32.03 1.29
CA GLY A 93 31.64 -32.14 1.60
C GLY A 93 31.04 -30.94 2.35
N VAL A 94 29.78 -31.11 2.77
CA VAL A 94 28.94 -30.09 3.45
C VAL A 94 29.63 -29.48 4.68
N GLN A 95 30.46 -30.23 5.39
CA GLN A 95 31.06 -29.83 6.66
C GLN A 95 31.96 -28.59 6.54
N THR A 96 32.56 -28.40 5.36
CA THR A 96 33.41 -27.25 5.04
C THR A 96 32.68 -26.15 4.27
N ALA A 97 31.40 -26.36 3.96
CA ALA A 97 30.60 -25.39 3.23
C ALA A 97 30.19 -24.23 4.15
N GLN A 98 30.20 -23.03 3.58
CA GLN A 98 29.71 -21.83 4.26
C GLN A 98 28.89 -21.02 3.28
N LEU A 99 27.68 -20.67 3.68
CA LEU A 99 26.78 -19.87 2.87
C LEU A 99 26.66 -18.48 3.49
N ALA A 100 26.92 -17.44 2.72
CA ALA A 100 26.74 -16.07 3.17
C ALA A 100 25.83 -15.32 2.22
N PHE A 101 25.01 -14.40 2.74
CA PHE A 101 24.19 -13.53 1.92
C PHE A 101 24.18 -12.09 2.43
N LYS A 102 23.87 -11.19 1.51
CA LYS A 102 23.64 -9.77 1.76
C LYS A 102 22.38 -9.33 1.03
N VAL A 103 21.41 -8.84 1.78
CA VAL A 103 20.16 -8.31 1.25
C VAL A 103 19.97 -6.89 1.76
N ASP A 104 19.59 -5.97 0.89
CA ASP A 104 19.18 -4.63 1.32
C ASP A 104 17.69 -4.62 1.63
N ALA A 105 17.34 -4.30 2.87
CA ALA A 105 15.97 -4.03 3.31
C ALA A 105 15.69 -2.53 3.22
N ARG A 106 14.74 -2.11 2.38
CA ARG A 106 14.39 -0.71 2.09
C ARG A 106 12.99 -0.37 2.58
N ASN A 107 12.89 0.51 3.57
CA ASN A 107 11.62 1.11 3.95
C ASN A 107 11.22 2.23 2.97
N SER A 108 10.35 1.92 2.00
CA SER A 108 9.95 2.87 0.96
C SER A 108 8.94 3.93 1.43
N ASN A 109 8.44 3.84 2.66
CA ASN A 109 7.49 4.81 3.22
C ASN A 109 8.14 6.16 3.49
N LEU A 110 7.38 7.24 3.30
CA LEU A 110 7.84 8.60 3.56
C LEU A 110 7.72 9.01 5.04
N ASN A 111 6.62 8.65 5.69
CA ASN A 111 6.29 9.09 7.05
C ASN A 111 6.05 7.91 8.02
N ILE A 112 6.33 6.68 7.58
CA ILE A 112 6.01 5.45 8.34
C ILE A 112 7.30 4.70 8.61
N GLY A 113 7.60 4.45 9.88
CA GLY A 113 8.68 3.59 10.33
C GLY A 113 8.26 2.13 10.39
N VAL A 114 9.22 1.21 10.42
CA VAL A 114 8.99 -0.22 10.55
C VAL A 114 9.76 -0.74 11.75
N TYR A 115 9.05 -1.29 12.73
CA TYR A 115 9.65 -2.07 13.80
C TYR A 115 9.79 -3.52 13.37
N TYR A 116 10.95 -4.10 13.65
CA TYR A 116 11.25 -5.51 13.43
C TYR A 116 11.42 -6.16 14.81
N GLU A 117 10.48 -7.00 15.23
CA GLU A 117 10.56 -7.71 16.50
C GLU A 117 11.50 -8.91 16.42
N SER A 118 11.49 -9.60 15.28
CA SER A 118 12.37 -10.72 14.99
C SER A 118 12.63 -10.81 13.49
N MET A 119 13.76 -11.39 13.12
CA MET A 119 14.08 -11.72 11.74
C MET A 119 14.84 -13.05 11.71
N ALA A 120 14.52 -13.91 10.76
CA ALA A 120 15.24 -15.15 10.50
C ALA A 120 15.42 -15.33 8.99
N GLY A 121 16.57 -15.89 8.60
CA GLY A 121 16.85 -16.26 7.23
C GLY A 121 16.87 -17.77 7.10
N THR A 122 16.16 -18.29 6.09
CA THR A 122 16.11 -19.70 5.75
C THR A 122 16.51 -19.87 4.30
N VAL A 123 17.39 -20.82 4.02
CA VAL A 123 17.80 -21.14 2.65
C VAL A 123 17.27 -22.51 2.27
N TYR A 124 16.73 -22.57 1.06
CA TYR A 124 16.20 -23.77 0.46
C TYR A 124 17.02 -24.14 -0.76
N TYR A 125 17.29 -25.43 -0.90
CA TYR A 125 17.66 -26.03 -2.17
C TYR A 125 16.46 -26.84 -2.66
N ARG A 126 15.94 -26.48 -3.83
CA ARG A 126 14.64 -26.98 -4.33
C ARG A 126 13.55 -26.72 -3.26
N ASN A 127 13.04 -27.76 -2.61
CA ASN A 127 12.01 -27.67 -1.58
C ASN A 127 12.50 -28.05 -0.18
N ASN A 128 13.80 -28.29 -0.01
CA ASN A 128 14.39 -28.74 1.25
C ASN A 128 15.13 -27.59 1.93
N VAL A 129 14.86 -27.41 3.24
CA VAL A 129 15.62 -26.48 4.07
C VAL A 129 17.05 -26.99 4.22
N ILE A 130 18.00 -26.19 3.79
CA ILE A 130 19.43 -26.48 3.92
C ILE A 130 20.11 -25.65 5.00
N GLY A 131 19.44 -24.62 5.52
CA GLY A 131 19.90 -23.89 6.68
C GLY A 131 18.92 -22.83 7.14
N SER A 132 18.91 -22.54 8.44
CA SER A 132 18.08 -21.50 9.05
C SER A 132 18.81 -20.86 10.22
N THR A 133 18.74 -19.53 10.33
CA THR A 133 19.37 -18.79 11.43
C THR A 133 18.61 -17.51 11.77
N PRO A 134 18.49 -17.15 13.06
CA PRO A 134 18.06 -15.81 13.46
C PRO A 134 19.05 -14.76 12.95
N ILE A 135 18.54 -13.62 12.52
CA ILE A 135 19.36 -12.51 12.01
C ILE A 135 19.27 -11.34 12.98
N PRO A 136 20.40 -10.84 13.50
CA PRO A 136 20.40 -9.59 14.24
C PRO A 136 20.05 -8.46 13.27
N PHE A 137 18.90 -7.83 13.49
CA PHE A 137 18.42 -6.73 12.66
C PHE A 137 18.00 -5.56 13.57
N PRO A 138 18.22 -4.29 13.15
CA PRO A 138 17.79 -3.16 13.94
C PRO A 138 16.30 -3.24 14.27
N SER A 139 15.97 -3.04 15.54
CA SER A 139 14.59 -3.10 16.01
C SER A 139 13.70 -2.06 15.34
N TYR A 140 14.27 -0.94 14.88
CA TYR A 140 13.55 0.12 14.18
C TYR A 140 14.26 0.56 12.90
N GLN A 141 13.49 0.63 11.82
CA GLN A 141 13.88 1.20 10.55
C GLN A 141 13.03 2.43 10.24
N GLY A 142 13.66 3.60 10.30
CA GLY A 142 13.00 4.88 10.01
C GLY A 142 12.46 4.99 8.58
N PRO A 143 11.63 6.02 8.30
CA PRO A 143 11.15 6.29 6.95
C PRO A 143 12.30 6.52 5.99
N LYS A 144 12.10 6.13 4.72
CA LYS A 144 13.10 6.25 3.65
C LYS A 144 14.52 5.72 4.00
N ASN A 145 14.65 4.80 4.95
CA ASN A 145 15.92 4.16 5.31
C ASN A 145 16.16 2.83 4.56
N THR A 146 17.44 2.50 4.31
CA THR A 146 17.91 1.23 3.78
C THR A 146 18.86 0.59 4.80
N THR A 147 18.62 -0.65 5.17
CA THR A 147 19.42 -1.38 6.14
C THR A 147 19.90 -2.68 5.51
N LYS A 148 21.16 -3.04 5.74
CA LYS A 148 21.74 -4.28 5.23
C LYS A 148 21.40 -5.43 6.17
N VAL A 149 20.83 -6.48 5.61
CA VAL A 149 20.61 -7.79 6.25
C VAL A 149 21.77 -8.68 5.81
N ILE A 150 22.58 -9.12 6.76
CA ILE A 150 23.75 -9.97 6.49
C ILE A 150 23.69 -11.15 7.45
N ALA A 151 23.81 -12.36 6.91
CA ALA A 151 23.98 -13.54 7.72
C ALA A 151 24.87 -14.58 7.02
N VAL A 152 25.37 -15.49 7.83
CA VAL A 152 26.27 -16.56 7.43
C VAL A 152 25.79 -17.86 8.06
N PHE A 153 25.64 -18.90 7.25
CA PHE A 153 25.38 -20.27 7.67
C PHE A 153 26.67 -21.06 7.54
N ALA A 154 27.09 -21.67 8.64
CA ALA A 154 28.24 -22.56 8.69
C ALA A 154 27.98 -23.67 9.71
N GLY A 155 28.61 -24.82 9.52
CA GLY A 155 28.57 -25.94 10.46
C GLY A 155 27.14 -26.36 10.79
N PRO A 156 26.70 -26.36 12.08
CA PRO A 156 25.39 -26.87 12.50
C PRO A 156 24.18 -26.16 11.88
N THR A 157 24.35 -24.93 11.40
CA THR A 157 23.26 -24.17 10.75
C THR A 157 23.03 -24.59 9.30
N LEU A 158 23.90 -25.45 8.75
CA LEU A 158 23.72 -26.09 7.45
C LEU A 158 23.28 -27.53 7.65
N THR A 159 22.04 -27.82 7.27
CA THR A 159 21.39 -29.13 7.41
C THR A 159 21.19 -29.78 6.04
N VAL A 160 22.27 -29.87 5.26
CA VAL A 160 22.24 -30.53 3.94
C VAL A 160 22.50 -32.02 4.13
N SER A 161 21.61 -32.87 3.63
CA SER A 161 21.83 -34.32 3.60
C SER A 161 22.93 -34.68 2.58
N SER A 162 23.58 -35.84 2.75
CA SER A 162 24.60 -36.30 1.80
C SER A 162 24.05 -36.39 0.36
N GLN A 163 22.82 -36.88 0.20
CA GLN A 163 22.14 -36.90 -1.09
C GLN A 163 21.92 -35.48 -1.63
N GLY A 164 21.40 -34.55 -0.82
CA GLY A 164 21.18 -33.17 -1.23
C GLY A 164 22.48 -32.47 -1.64
N TRP A 165 23.59 -32.79 -0.98
CA TRP A 165 24.91 -32.29 -1.38
C TRP A 165 25.36 -32.85 -2.73
N THR A 166 25.17 -34.15 -2.97
CA THR A 166 25.45 -34.75 -4.28
C THR A 166 24.61 -34.10 -5.39
N GLU A 167 23.32 -33.84 -5.15
CA GLU A 167 22.45 -33.14 -6.10
C GLU A 167 22.94 -31.71 -6.37
N ILE A 168 23.34 -30.97 -5.34
CA ILE A 168 23.94 -29.63 -5.47
C ILE A 168 25.23 -29.69 -6.33
N GLN A 169 26.07 -30.71 -6.13
CA GLN A 169 27.31 -30.88 -6.90
C GLN A 169 27.04 -31.23 -8.36
N ASN A 170 25.98 -32.00 -8.65
CA ASN A 170 25.56 -32.31 -10.01
C ASN A 170 25.03 -31.06 -10.71
N ASP A 171 24.10 -30.32 -10.08
CA ASP A 171 23.58 -29.06 -10.64
C ASP A 171 24.71 -28.04 -10.86
N ARG A 172 25.72 -28.03 -9.98
CA ARG A 172 26.93 -27.21 -10.13
C ARG A 172 27.74 -27.61 -11.36
N ALA A 173 27.92 -28.91 -11.61
CA ALA A 173 28.61 -29.43 -12.79
C ALA A 173 27.87 -29.07 -14.10
N ASP A 174 26.53 -28.99 -14.04
CA ASP A 174 25.67 -28.53 -15.14
C ASP A 174 25.73 -27.00 -15.35
N GLY A 175 26.44 -26.27 -14.47
CA GLY A 175 26.86 -24.88 -14.67
C GLY A 175 26.37 -23.90 -13.61
N SER A 176 25.25 -24.20 -12.94
CA SER A 176 24.72 -23.33 -11.88
C SER A 176 23.76 -24.04 -10.93
N VAL A 177 23.74 -23.60 -9.67
CA VAL A 177 22.84 -24.13 -8.64
C VAL A 177 21.82 -23.06 -8.25
N MET A 178 20.55 -23.44 -8.19
CA MET A 178 19.45 -22.57 -7.77
C MET A 178 19.11 -22.81 -6.29
N PHE A 179 19.07 -21.72 -5.53
CA PHE A 179 18.61 -21.67 -4.15
C PHE A 179 17.45 -20.67 -4.03
N SER A 180 16.66 -20.82 -2.97
CA SER A 180 15.69 -19.82 -2.54
C SER A 180 16.07 -19.33 -1.15
N LEU A 181 16.20 -18.02 -0.99
CA LEU A 181 16.42 -17.36 0.30
C LEU A 181 15.11 -16.75 0.77
N GLU A 182 14.60 -17.25 1.89
CA GLU A 182 13.43 -16.68 2.56
C GLU A 182 13.87 -15.91 3.81
N LEU A 183 13.53 -14.62 3.87
CA LEU A 183 13.62 -13.82 5.09
C LEU A 183 12.24 -13.71 5.71
N THR A 184 12.09 -14.23 6.93
CA THR A 184 10.86 -14.12 7.71
C THR A 184 11.03 -13.11 8.83
N SER A 185 10.01 -12.30 9.09
CA SER A 185 10.05 -11.30 10.14
C SER A 185 8.67 -10.97 10.69
N VAL A 186 8.61 -10.66 11.98
CA VAL A 186 7.43 -10.06 12.61
C VAL A 186 7.64 -8.55 12.66
N ILE A 187 6.78 -7.80 11.98
CA ILE A 187 6.89 -6.35 11.87
C ILE A 187 5.65 -5.60 12.36
N LYS A 188 5.87 -4.35 12.78
CA LYS A 188 4.82 -3.36 13.06
C LYS A 188 5.13 -2.05 12.33
N PHE A 189 4.12 -1.41 11.77
CA PHE A 189 4.26 -0.08 11.18
C PHE A 189 4.06 0.98 12.25
N LYS A 190 4.98 1.94 12.32
CA LYS A 190 4.88 3.11 13.21
C LYS A 190 4.46 4.34 12.41
N ILE A 191 3.31 4.90 12.74
CA ILE A 191 2.76 6.12 12.14
C ILE A 191 2.70 7.17 13.25
N SER A 192 3.67 8.07 13.30
CA SER A 192 3.81 9.05 14.40
C SER A 192 3.80 8.35 15.77
N SER A 193 2.78 8.56 16.61
CA SER A 193 2.59 7.93 17.92
C SER A 193 1.76 6.64 17.88
N TRP A 194 1.18 6.28 16.74
CA TRP A 194 0.36 5.08 16.59
C TRP A 194 1.18 3.92 16.00
N GLU A 195 0.92 2.71 16.48
CA GLU A 195 1.55 1.49 15.99
C GLU A 195 0.49 0.52 15.47
N SER A 196 0.78 -0.11 14.34
CA SER A 196 -0.08 -1.15 13.78
C SER A 196 -0.02 -2.43 14.61
N GLN A 197 -0.94 -3.34 14.30
CA GLN A 197 -0.83 -4.72 14.75
C GLN A 197 0.43 -5.40 14.19
N ARG A 198 0.77 -6.55 14.75
CA ARG A 198 1.84 -7.42 14.26
C ARG A 198 1.47 -8.00 12.92
N HIS A 199 2.41 -7.99 11.99
CA HIS A 199 2.28 -8.64 10.70
C HIS A 199 3.44 -9.59 10.49
N LYS A 200 3.17 -10.81 10.03
CA LYS A 200 4.21 -11.73 9.59
C LYS A 200 4.53 -11.43 8.14
N MET A 201 5.79 -11.15 7.86
CA MET A 201 6.29 -10.83 6.54
C MET A 201 7.26 -11.91 6.09
N HIS A 202 7.13 -12.29 4.82
CA HIS A 202 8.01 -13.22 4.13
C HIS A 202 8.60 -12.52 2.90
N ALA A 203 9.92 -12.50 2.77
CA ALA A 203 10.61 -11.99 1.60
C ALA A 203 11.40 -13.13 0.93
N ASN A 204 10.94 -13.55 -0.25
CA ASN A 204 11.51 -14.66 -1.00
C ASN A 204 12.39 -14.13 -2.14
N CYS A 205 13.66 -14.48 -2.13
CA CYS A 205 14.64 -14.13 -3.14
C CYS A 205 15.10 -15.39 -3.87
N ASP A 206 14.92 -15.44 -5.19
CA ASP A 206 15.58 -16.46 -6.00
C ASP A 206 17.08 -16.17 -6.07
N VAL A 207 17.90 -17.20 -5.96
CA VAL A 207 19.35 -17.07 -5.95
C VAL A 207 19.95 -18.09 -6.92
N GLY A 208 20.61 -17.61 -7.98
CA GLY A 208 21.41 -18.45 -8.84
C GLY A 208 22.90 -18.30 -8.56
N ILE A 209 23.58 -19.42 -8.34
CA ILE A 209 25.01 -19.46 -8.04
C ILE A 209 25.76 -20.15 -9.16
N ALA A 210 26.85 -19.54 -9.63
CA ALA A 210 27.72 -20.12 -10.63
C ALA A 210 28.55 -21.28 -10.04
N ALA A 211 29.17 -22.10 -10.90
CA ALA A 211 30.02 -23.21 -10.48
C ALA A 211 31.20 -22.83 -9.56
N ASN A 212 31.56 -21.53 -9.50
CA ASN A 212 32.56 -20.99 -8.58
C ASN A 212 32.03 -20.61 -7.19
N GLY A 213 30.74 -20.81 -6.91
CA GLY A 213 30.12 -20.47 -5.63
C GLY A 213 29.75 -19.00 -5.48
N SER A 214 29.83 -18.19 -6.54
CA SER A 214 29.45 -16.77 -6.53
C SER A 214 28.08 -16.51 -7.17
N LEU A 215 27.43 -15.43 -6.72
CA LEU A 215 26.16 -14.97 -7.26
C LEU A 215 26.25 -14.66 -8.76
N LEU A 216 25.37 -15.29 -9.54
CA LEU A 216 25.19 -14.95 -10.95
C LEU A 216 24.70 -13.51 -11.08
N HIS A 217 25.29 -12.76 -12.00
CA HIS A 217 25.00 -11.33 -12.19
C HIS A 217 23.51 -11.04 -12.42
N ILE A 218 22.77 -11.96 -13.06
CA ILE A 218 21.33 -11.80 -13.32
C ILE A 218 20.46 -11.78 -12.05
N TYR A 219 20.96 -12.32 -10.93
CA TYR A 219 20.28 -12.29 -9.64
C TYR A 219 20.76 -11.16 -8.73
N LYS A 220 21.86 -10.48 -9.11
CA LYS A 220 22.35 -9.32 -8.38
C LYS A 220 21.35 -8.16 -8.53
N ASP A 221 21.08 -7.51 -7.41
CA ASP A 221 20.12 -6.42 -7.27
C ASP A 221 18.68 -6.80 -7.61
N LYS A 222 18.39 -8.11 -7.78
CA LYS A 222 17.05 -8.61 -8.05
C LYS A 222 16.18 -8.37 -6.82
N ARG A 223 14.96 -7.87 -7.07
CA ARG A 223 13.97 -7.61 -6.03
C ARG A 223 13.35 -8.92 -5.55
N CYS A 224 13.29 -9.10 -4.24
CA CYS A 224 12.62 -10.23 -3.62
C CYS A 224 11.10 -10.01 -3.55
N ILE A 225 10.34 -11.11 -3.64
CA ILE A 225 8.89 -11.10 -3.57
C ILE A 225 8.49 -11.04 -2.09
N VAL A 226 7.68 -10.03 -1.72
CA VAL A 226 7.26 -9.82 -0.33
C VAL A 226 5.78 -10.12 -0.16
N SER A 227 5.48 -11.10 0.67
CA SER A 227 4.13 -11.49 1.09
C SER A 227 3.93 -11.29 2.59
N PHE A 228 2.67 -11.21 2.98
CA PHE A 228 2.22 -11.06 4.36
C PHE A 228 1.30 -12.23 4.69
N ALA A 229 1.46 -12.79 5.87
CA ALA A 229 0.65 -13.87 6.42
C ALA A 229 -0.16 -13.38 7.63
#